data_AF-A0A812Y912-F1
#
_entry.id   AF-A0A812Y912-F1
#
_cell.length_a   1.000
_cell.length_b   1.000
_cell.length_c   1.000
_cell.angle_alpha   90.00
_cell.angle_beta   90.00
_cell.angle_gamma   90.00
#
_symmetry.space_group_name_H-M   'P 1'
#
loop_
_entity.id
_entity.type
_entity.pdbx_description
1 polymer ?
#
loop_
_entity_poly.entity_id
_entity_poly.type
_entity_poly.pdbx_seq_one_letter_code
_entity_poly.pdbx_strand_id
1 'polypeptide(L)'
;MWEDSTTFTCMHRGPNCLLEQQGTSCPPASDGLGGVCRATCGDGVRGPVEECDDGNSVSGDGCSATCQVERGFTCSGGGLKSMDTCWPICGDGLRVDRTYAPTLAADKLEGCDTGPLPSRGCDATCQVRVGWTCARPQGQGEEVCVPVCGDGILSTPMEECDDMNLQPGDGCSPDCKVEAFFECTYDDFWLRSVCKVHCGDGRKHPSEACDDGNVWDEDGCSSTCESEPGFECLGGGLTLPSTCTPICGDGYEVFGEGCDDGNQIPWDGCDQFCQVEQSYHCTRAPKPGQSGAASACSPTCGDGLLNGEEECDGSYSPLPGNGTEPPVPCSRCRLLAVDVCGDFRRGPTEQ
;
A
#
# COMPACT_ATOMS: atom_id res chain seq x y z
N MET A 1 13.58 71.19 10.00
CA MET A 1 13.48 70.94 11.45
C MET A 1 12.66 69.67 11.56
N TRP A 2 13.32 68.54 11.82
CA TRP A 2 12.64 67.28 12.12
C TRP A 2 12.40 67.30 13.63
N GLU A 3 11.15 67.45 14.05
CA GLU A 3 10.81 67.26 15.45
C GLU A 3 10.85 65.75 15.74
N ASP A 4 11.68 65.39 16.71
CA ASP A 4 11.99 64.02 17.12
C ASP A 4 10.80 63.45 17.89
N SER A 5 10.09 62.51 17.27
CA SER A 5 8.84 61.89 17.74
C SER A 5 9.00 60.94 18.94
N THR A 6 10.13 61.01 19.65
CA THR A 6 10.49 60.11 20.76
C THR A 6 10.49 60.76 22.14
N THR A 7 10.12 62.05 22.23
CA THR A 7 10.28 62.84 23.45
C THR A 7 8.93 63.29 24.03
N PHE A 8 8.58 62.77 25.20
CA PHE A 8 7.41 63.21 25.96
C PHE A 8 7.82 64.14 27.09
N THR A 9 7.21 65.32 27.13
CA THR A 9 7.33 66.26 28.26
C THR A 9 6.44 65.80 29.41
N CYS A 10 7.03 65.54 30.58
CA CYS A 10 6.30 65.37 31.83
C CYS A 10 5.40 66.58 32.11
N MET A 11 4.08 66.39 32.13
CA MET A 11 3.11 67.47 32.37
C MET A 11 3.03 67.96 33.84
N HIS A 12 3.86 67.46 34.76
CA HIS A 12 3.87 67.91 36.15
C HIS A 12 5.22 68.47 36.60
N ARG A 13 5.21 69.75 37.00
CA ARG A 13 6.34 70.46 37.64
C ARG A 13 6.42 70.07 39.12
N GLY A 14 7.33 69.17 39.49
CA GLY A 14 7.64 68.86 40.89
C GLY A 14 8.87 67.95 41.08
N PRO A 15 9.57 68.02 42.23
CA PRO A 15 10.79 67.24 42.51
C PRO A 15 10.54 65.75 42.76
N ASN A 16 9.27 65.34 42.79
CA ASN A 16 8.84 63.95 42.81
C ASN A 16 8.14 63.67 41.48
N CYS A 17 8.91 63.36 40.44
CA CYS A 17 8.36 62.87 39.18
C CYS A 17 7.81 61.46 39.42
N LEU A 18 6.69 61.37 40.15
CA LEU A 18 5.92 60.15 40.38
C LEU A 18 4.89 60.00 39.27
N LEU A 19 5.40 59.86 38.05
CA LEU A 19 4.93 58.80 37.16
C LEU A 19 6.17 57.90 37.05
N GLU A 20 6.53 57.06 38.02
CA GLU A 20 5.85 55.80 38.37
C GLU A 20 4.69 55.34 37.46
N GLN A 21 4.75 55.66 36.17
CA GLN A 21 4.01 54.92 35.15
C GLN A 21 5.00 54.36 34.15
N GLN A 22 5.48 53.17 34.52
CA GLN A 22 5.31 52.00 33.67
C GLN A 22 6.02 52.11 32.30
N GLY A 23 7.35 51.88 32.27
CA GLY A 23 8.13 51.63 31.03
C GLY A 23 8.97 52.79 30.49
N THR A 24 9.20 53.87 31.26
CA THR A 24 10.06 54.98 30.82
C THR A 24 11.13 55.33 31.85
N SER A 25 12.38 55.50 31.40
CA SER A 25 13.46 56.02 32.23
C SER A 25 13.55 57.54 32.09
N CYS A 26 13.55 58.26 33.22
CA CYS A 26 13.65 59.72 33.24
C CYS A 26 14.95 60.12 33.97
N PRO A 27 15.87 60.87 33.34
CA PRO A 27 17.03 61.40 34.04
C PRO A 27 16.60 62.46 35.08
N PRO A 28 17.34 62.62 36.20
CA PRO A 28 17.05 63.64 37.19
C PRO A 28 17.09 65.02 36.53
N ALA A 29 16.00 65.78 36.63
CA ALA A 29 15.88 67.10 36.04
C ALA A 29 16.95 68.05 36.63
N SER A 30 17.95 68.42 35.84
CA SER A 30 19.02 69.31 36.28
C SER A 30 18.58 70.77 36.42
N ASP A 31 17.47 71.19 35.79
CA ASP A 31 17.19 72.63 35.61
C ASP A 31 15.72 73.05 35.79
N GLY A 32 14.89 72.26 36.51
CA GLY A 32 13.51 72.68 36.86
C GLY A 32 12.52 72.82 35.69
N LEU A 33 12.95 72.49 34.48
CA LEU A 33 12.12 72.25 33.30
C LEU A 33 11.88 70.74 33.23
N GLY A 34 10.62 70.30 33.20
CA GLY A 34 10.23 68.90 33.33
C GLY A 34 11.10 67.95 32.49
N GLY A 35 11.56 66.87 33.11
CA GLY A 35 12.41 65.87 32.45
C GLY A 35 11.71 65.24 31.25
N VAL A 36 12.49 64.88 30.25
CA VAL A 36 12.04 64.10 29.10
C VAL A 36 12.12 62.62 29.49
N CYS A 37 10.99 61.93 29.49
CA CYS A 37 10.96 60.49 29.72
C CYS A 37 11.08 59.77 28.39
N ARG A 38 11.96 58.77 28.32
CA ARG A 38 12.22 57.97 27.12
C ARG A 38 11.77 56.52 27.38
N ALA A 39 10.96 55.99 26.47
CA ALA A 39 10.62 54.57 26.45
C ALA A 39 11.92 53.75 26.23
N THR A 40 12.07 52.66 26.97
CA THR A 40 13.27 51.83 26.94
C THR A 40 12.90 50.46 26.39
N CYS A 41 13.18 50.24 25.11
CA CYS A 41 12.82 49.00 24.46
C CYS A 41 13.52 47.79 25.07
N GLY A 42 12.74 46.75 25.34
CA GLY A 42 13.19 45.48 25.89
C GLY A 42 13.26 45.47 27.42
N ASP A 43 12.57 46.38 28.09
CA ASP A 43 12.51 46.43 29.56
C ASP A 43 11.36 45.59 30.15
N GLY A 44 10.55 44.99 29.28
CA GLY A 44 9.41 44.15 29.62
C GLY A 44 8.14 44.95 29.89
N VAL A 45 8.11 46.23 29.52
CA VAL A 45 6.98 47.13 29.74
C VAL A 45 6.70 47.94 28.48
N ARG A 46 5.64 47.57 27.75
CA ARG A 46 5.24 48.30 26.54
C ARG A 46 4.84 49.74 26.85
N GLY A 47 5.73 50.65 26.50
CA GLY A 47 5.57 52.09 26.59
C GLY A 47 4.61 52.67 25.53
N PRO A 48 4.27 53.96 25.62
CA PRO A 48 3.23 54.58 24.79
C PRO A 48 3.59 54.73 23.30
N VAL A 49 4.85 54.55 22.91
CA VAL A 49 5.33 54.61 21.51
C VAL A 49 5.83 53.28 20.97
N GLU A 50 5.81 52.25 21.79
CA GLU A 50 6.25 50.91 21.43
C GLU A 50 5.05 50.13 20.89
N GLU A 51 5.25 49.42 19.78
CA GLU A 51 4.23 48.53 19.22
C GLU A 51 4.20 47.20 19.99
N CYS A 52 5.37 46.78 20.48
CA CYS A 52 5.60 45.62 21.33
C CYS A 52 6.74 45.91 22.31
N ASP A 53 6.81 45.18 23.42
CA ASP A 53 8.03 45.02 24.22
C ASP A 53 8.08 43.61 24.81
N ASP A 54 8.95 42.74 24.31
CA ASP A 54 9.05 41.33 24.71
C ASP A 54 10.11 41.07 25.80
N GLY A 55 10.59 42.13 26.46
CA GLY A 55 11.53 42.03 27.57
C GLY A 55 12.98 41.84 27.15
N ASN A 56 13.31 42.02 25.87
CA ASN A 56 14.69 42.02 25.41
C ASN A 56 14.90 42.91 24.16
N SER A 57 16.14 43.06 23.69
CA SER A 57 16.50 43.86 22.50
C SER A 57 17.09 43.02 21.37
N VAL A 58 16.74 41.74 21.33
CA VAL A 58 17.06 40.82 20.23
C VAL A 58 16.07 41.10 19.09
N SER A 59 16.37 40.62 17.90
CA SER A 59 15.46 40.69 16.76
C SER A 59 15.34 39.30 16.16
N GLY A 60 14.24 39.04 15.47
CA GLY A 60 13.87 37.71 14.99
C GLY A 60 13.10 36.86 16.02
N ASP A 61 12.65 37.44 17.13
CA ASP A 61 11.75 36.83 18.12
C ASP A 61 10.34 37.44 18.13
N GLY A 62 10.08 38.37 17.20
CA GLY A 62 8.77 38.97 16.95
C GLY A 62 8.64 40.41 17.42
N CYS A 63 9.50 40.86 18.33
CA CYS A 63 9.65 42.27 18.68
C CYS A 63 11.07 42.73 18.35
N SER A 64 11.20 43.73 17.48
CA SER A 64 12.52 44.21 17.06
C SER A 64 13.26 44.91 18.21
N ALA A 65 14.57 45.09 18.05
CA ALA A 65 15.41 45.87 18.98
C ALA A 65 14.99 47.35 19.11
N THR A 66 14.03 47.80 18.29
CA THR A 66 13.43 49.14 18.32
C THR A 66 11.94 49.13 18.71
N CYS A 67 11.45 48.00 19.24
CA CYS A 67 10.08 47.83 19.75
C CYS A 67 8.98 48.08 18.70
N GLN A 68 9.31 47.73 17.46
CA GLN A 68 8.36 47.56 16.36
C GLN A 68 8.04 46.08 16.20
N VAL A 69 6.78 45.77 15.90
CA VAL A 69 6.38 44.38 15.62
C VAL A 69 7.05 43.94 14.32
N GLU A 70 7.72 42.79 14.37
CA GLU A 70 8.43 42.27 13.21
C GLU A 70 7.46 41.72 12.18
N ARG A 71 7.86 41.77 10.90
CA ARG A 71 7.05 41.21 9.81
C ARG A 71 6.83 39.71 10.05
N GLY A 72 5.59 39.25 9.87
CA GLY A 72 5.21 37.86 10.10
C GLY A 72 4.87 37.51 11.53
N PHE A 73 4.81 38.50 12.43
CA PHE A 73 4.48 38.28 13.83
C PHE A 73 3.28 39.10 14.27
N THR A 74 2.55 38.55 15.26
CA THR A 74 1.58 39.28 16.06
C THR A 74 2.00 39.22 17.52
N CYS A 75 1.98 40.36 18.21
CA CYS A 75 2.37 40.48 19.61
C CYS A 75 1.15 40.84 20.44
N SER A 76 0.96 40.15 21.57
CA SER A 76 -0.17 40.39 22.47
C SER A 76 0.18 40.07 23.93
N GLY A 77 -0.68 40.48 24.86
CA GLY A 77 -0.53 40.20 26.29
C GLY A 77 0.39 41.15 27.06
N GLY A 78 1.19 41.98 26.38
CA GLY A 78 2.02 42.98 27.01
C GLY A 78 1.25 44.25 27.40
N GLY A 79 1.95 45.17 28.05
CA GLY A 79 1.43 46.45 28.46
C GLY A 79 2.27 47.05 29.56
N LEU A 80 1.66 47.92 30.34
CA LEU A 80 2.34 48.72 31.34
C LEU A 80 2.93 47.92 32.54
N LYS A 81 2.67 46.60 32.62
CA LYS A 81 3.15 45.74 33.74
C LYS A 81 3.60 44.35 33.27
N SER A 82 3.60 44.10 31.98
CA SER A 82 3.90 42.80 31.41
C SER A 82 4.49 42.97 30.03
N MET A 83 5.42 42.08 29.69
CA MET A 83 5.99 42.01 28.35
C MET A 83 4.97 41.39 27.38
N ASP A 84 5.10 41.75 26.10
CA ASP A 84 4.41 41.12 25.00
C ASP A 84 4.92 39.70 24.77
N THR A 85 4.01 38.84 24.33
CA THR A 85 4.37 37.55 23.74
C THR A 85 4.05 37.62 22.26
N CYS A 86 5.08 37.45 21.45
CA CYS A 86 4.96 37.44 20.00
C CYS A 86 4.86 35.99 19.48
N TRP A 87 4.04 35.83 18.45
CA TRP A 87 3.74 34.57 17.77
C TRP A 87 3.79 34.80 16.25
N PRO A 88 4.35 33.86 15.48
CA PRO A 88 4.23 33.89 14.02
C PRO A 88 2.77 33.89 13.56
N ILE A 89 2.51 34.61 12.47
CA ILE A 89 1.18 34.68 11.87
C ILE A 89 1.05 33.57 10.84
N CYS A 90 0.42 32.48 11.25
CA CYS A 90 0.15 31.38 10.36
C CYS A 90 -0.75 31.78 9.16
N GLY A 91 -0.25 31.57 7.95
CA GLY A 91 -0.97 31.77 6.70
C GLY A 91 -0.80 33.16 6.08
N ASP A 92 0.25 33.89 6.43
CA ASP A 92 0.56 35.21 5.87
C ASP A 92 1.50 35.15 4.64
N GLY A 93 1.91 33.93 4.25
CA GLY A 93 2.82 33.65 3.15
C GLY A 93 4.30 33.79 3.52
N LEU A 94 4.64 33.96 4.80
CA LEU A 94 6.00 34.10 5.31
C LEU A 94 6.30 33.03 6.37
N ARG A 95 6.80 31.87 5.90
CA ARG A 95 7.32 30.84 6.81
C ARG A 95 8.46 31.37 7.71
N VAL A 96 8.17 31.51 9.00
CA VAL A 96 9.08 31.80 10.11
C VAL A 96 9.81 30.52 10.51
N ASP A 97 10.89 30.24 9.79
CA ASP A 97 11.79 29.11 10.06
C ASP A 97 13.04 29.55 10.85
N ARG A 98 13.97 28.62 11.06
CA ARG A 98 15.23 28.89 11.76
C ARG A 98 16.17 29.84 11.01
N THR A 99 15.95 30.04 9.70
CA THR A 99 16.71 30.99 8.87
C THR A 99 16.20 32.42 9.11
N TYR A 100 14.89 32.58 9.27
CA TYR A 100 14.26 33.88 9.55
C TYR A 100 14.37 34.28 11.03
N ALA A 101 14.11 33.35 11.94
CA ALA A 101 14.03 33.57 13.39
C ALA A 101 14.99 32.63 14.15
N PRO A 102 16.30 32.92 14.19
CA PRO A 102 17.31 32.01 14.72
C PRO A 102 17.27 31.87 16.25
N THR A 103 16.76 32.89 16.95
CA THR A 103 16.70 33.00 18.41
C THR A 103 15.37 32.51 18.99
N LEU A 104 14.36 32.30 18.15
CA LEU A 104 13.05 31.82 18.57
C LEU A 104 13.11 30.35 18.99
N ALA A 105 12.31 29.99 20.00
CA ALA A 105 12.18 28.62 20.47
C ALA A 105 11.62 27.71 19.36
N ALA A 106 12.08 26.46 19.30
CA ALA A 106 11.78 25.56 18.18
C ALA A 106 10.29 25.21 18.04
N ASP A 107 9.56 25.20 19.16
CA ASP A 107 8.12 24.96 19.25
C ASP A 107 7.27 26.14 18.73
N LYS A 108 7.88 27.32 18.59
CA LYS A 108 7.24 28.51 18.02
C LYS A 108 7.52 28.70 16.53
N LEU A 109 8.41 27.89 15.93
CA LEU A 109 8.71 27.98 14.51
C LEU A 109 7.60 27.34 13.66
N GLU A 110 7.43 27.87 12.45
CA GLU A 110 6.49 27.34 11.47
C GLU A 110 7.11 26.18 10.68
N GLY A 111 6.38 25.07 10.64
CA GLY A 111 6.69 23.95 9.76
C GLY A 111 6.36 24.25 8.30
N CYS A 112 5.35 25.09 8.07
CA CYS A 112 4.86 25.54 6.77
C CYS A 112 4.08 26.85 6.91
N ASP A 113 3.97 27.63 5.84
CA ASP A 113 3.08 28.79 5.71
C ASP A 113 2.62 28.93 4.26
N THR A 114 1.44 28.40 3.96
CA THR A 114 0.91 28.31 2.60
C THR A 114 -0.08 29.45 2.26
N GLY A 115 0.08 30.64 2.83
CA GLY A 115 -0.89 31.73 2.62
C GLY A 115 -2.25 31.45 3.33
N PRO A 116 -3.36 32.11 2.92
CA PRO A 116 -4.55 32.23 3.77
C PRO A 116 -5.28 30.89 4.03
N LEU A 117 -4.89 30.23 5.14
CA LEU A 117 -5.57 29.13 5.86
C LEU A 117 -5.69 27.78 5.08
N PRO A 118 -5.97 26.66 5.79
CA PRO A 118 -5.22 25.41 5.70
C PRO A 118 -5.25 24.82 4.29
N SER A 119 -4.09 24.86 3.63
CA SER A 119 -3.86 24.09 2.41
C SER A 119 -3.75 22.60 2.75
N ARG A 120 -3.82 21.74 1.73
CA ARG A 120 -3.91 20.29 1.93
C ARG A 120 -2.72 19.63 2.64
N GLY A 121 -1.63 20.33 2.97
CA GLY A 121 -0.53 19.80 3.78
C GLY A 121 -0.12 20.62 5.00
N CYS A 122 -0.70 21.80 5.21
CA CYS A 122 -0.39 22.68 6.34
C CYS A 122 -1.62 22.83 7.25
N ASP A 123 -1.48 22.60 8.54
CA ASP A 123 -2.59 22.74 9.48
C ASP A 123 -2.81 24.19 9.96
N ALA A 124 -3.84 24.41 10.77
CA ALA A 124 -4.19 25.75 11.27
C ALA A 124 -3.18 26.32 12.27
N THR A 125 -2.21 25.51 12.70
CA THR A 125 -1.10 25.91 13.59
C THR A 125 0.23 26.00 12.83
N CYS A 126 0.18 25.99 11.49
CA CYS A 126 1.34 26.05 10.62
C CYS A 126 2.35 24.92 10.86
N GLN A 127 1.83 23.75 11.22
CA GLN A 127 2.58 22.51 11.25
C GLN A 127 2.23 21.66 10.03
N VAL A 128 3.24 20.95 9.53
CA VAL A 128 3.08 20.06 8.38
C VAL A 128 2.26 18.84 8.83
N ARG A 129 1.22 18.51 8.07
CA ARG A 129 0.40 17.32 8.33
C ARG A 129 1.24 16.05 8.13
N VAL A 130 0.88 15.00 8.85
CA VAL A 130 1.48 13.67 8.64
C VAL A 130 1.24 13.25 7.18
N GLY A 131 2.32 12.84 6.53
CA GLY A 131 2.34 12.42 5.12
C GLY A 131 2.42 13.54 4.09
N TRP A 132 2.82 14.73 4.52
CA TRP A 132 3.02 15.88 3.65
C TRP A 132 4.44 16.41 3.79
N THR A 133 4.93 17.02 2.72
CA THR A 133 6.16 17.80 2.72
C THR A 133 5.88 19.15 2.08
N CYS A 134 6.42 20.21 2.68
CA CYS A 134 6.24 21.58 2.23
C CYS A 134 7.59 22.15 1.83
N ALA A 135 7.65 22.70 0.61
CA ALA A 135 8.86 23.29 0.06
C ALA A 135 8.53 24.55 -0.74
N ARG A 136 9.50 25.48 -0.78
CA ARG A 136 9.46 26.64 -1.69
C ARG A 136 10.01 26.22 -3.05
N PRO A 137 9.21 26.25 -4.13
CA PRO A 137 9.71 25.98 -5.47
C PRO A 137 10.86 26.96 -5.80
N GLN A 138 12.05 26.44 -6.11
CA GLN A 138 13.23 27.24 -6.48
C GLN A 138 13.70 28.30 -5.44
N GLY A 139 13.30 28.17 -4.17
CA GLY A 139 13.71 29.07 -3.10
C GLY A 139 13.09 30.48 -3.16
N GLN A 140 12.19 30.75 -4.11
CA GLN A 140 11.48 32.02 -4.26
C GLN A 140 10.03 31.73 -4.68
N GLY A 141 9.07 32.08 -3.83
CA GLY A 141 7.64 31.85 -4.11
C GLY A 141 6.85 31.47 -2.87
N GLU A 142 5.54 31.33 -3.05
CA GLU A 142 4.61 30.80 -2.06
C GLU A 142 4.95 29.33 -1.76
N GLU A 143 4.90 28.93 -0.50
CA GLU A 143 5.22 27.57 -0.10
C GLU A 143 4.15 26.60 -0.60
N VAL A 144 4.58 25.48 -1.18
CA VAL A 144 3.69 24.44 -1.71
C VAL A 144 3.89 23.18 -0.92
N CYS A 145 2.79 22.60 -0.44
CA CYS A 145 2.80 21.29 0.19
C CYS A 145 2.30 20.22 -0.79
N VAL A 146 3.03 19.11 -0.86
CA VAL A 146 2.68 17.91 -1.64
C VAL A 146 2.68 16.71 -0.70
N PRO A 147 1.83 15.70 -0.94
CA PRO A 147 1.89 14.47 -0.18
C PRO A 147 3.21 13.73 -0.45
N VAL A 148 3.62 12.91 0.52
CA VAL A 148 4.87 12.16 0.46
C VAL A 148 4.58 10.78 -0.10
N CYS A 149 5.04 10.54 -1.32
CA CYS A 149 4.89 9.24 -1.93
C CYS A 149 5.66 8.14 -1.16
N GLY A 150 5.03 6.99 -0.99
CA GLY A 150 5.59 5.80 -0.35
C GLY A 150 5.54 5.85 1.17
N ASP A 151 4.67 6.68 1.76
CA ASP A 151 4.56 6.82 3.22
C ASP A 151 3.45 5.96 3.84
N GLY A 152 2.69 5.25 3.00
CA GLY A 152 1.55 4.44 3.40
C GLY A 152 0.26 5.22 3.67
N ILE A 153 0.14 6.44 3.14
CA ILE A 153 -1.02 7.32 3.26
C ILE A 153 -1.44 7.84 1.89
N LEU A 154 -2.43 7.19 1.28
CA LEU A 154 -2.99 7.62 0.00
C LEU A 154 -3.72 8.97 0.11
N SER A 155 -3.07 10.01 -0.40
CA SER A 155 -3.54 11.39 -0.35
C SER A 155 -4.28 11.82 -1.63
N THR A 156 -5.53 11.37 -1.75
CA THR A 156 -6.37 11.69 -2.94
C THR A 156 -6.83 13.16 -2.97
N PRO A 157 -6.90 13.80 -4.16
CA PRO A 157 -6.68 13.25 -5.50
C PRO A 157 -5.24 13.46 -6.03
N MET A 158 -4.26 13.78 -5.17
CA MET A 158 -2.90 14.15 -5.61
C MET A 158 -2.04 12.91 -5.90
N GLU A 159 -2.27 11.83 -5.16
CA GLU A 159 -1.69 10.51 -5.40
C GLU A 159 -2.73 9.59 -6.07
N GLU A 160 -2.27 8.82 -7.05
CA GLU A 160 -3.08 7.78 -7.69
C GLU A 160 -2.90 6.42 -6.99
N CYS A 161 -1.75 6.22 -6.36
CA CYS A 161 -1.41 5.07 -5.53
C CYS A 161 -0.41 5.50 -4.43
N ASP A 162 -0.22 4.64 -3.43
CA ASP A 162 0.87 4.68 -2.45
C ASP A 162 1.08 3.27 -1.89
N ASP A 163 2.17 2.60 -2.23
CA ASP A 163 2.45 1.22 -1.81
C ASP A 163 3.54 1.13 -0.72
N MET A 164 3.64 2.17 0.11
CA MET A 164 4.57 2.26 1.25
C MET A 164 6.05 2.27 0.89
N ASN A 165 6.39 2.44 -0.38
CA ASN A 165 7.79 2.52 -0.79
C ASN A 165 7.97 3.38 -2.06
N LEU A 166 9.22 3.44 -2.56
CA LEU A 166 9.60 4.22 -3.75
C LEU A 166 10.33 3.34 -4.77
N GLN A 167 10.16 2.02 -4.70
CA GLN A 167 10.73 1.10 -5.67
C GLN A 167 9.87 1.15 -6.93
N PRO A 168 10.45 1.40 -8.11
CA PRO A 168 9.70 1.25 -9.35
C PRO A 168 9.51 -0.24 -9.69
N GLY A 169 8.41 -0.58 -10.34
CA GLY A 169 8.10 -1.91 -10.87
C GLY A 169 7.29 -2.82 -9.95
N ASP A 170 6.82 -2.35 -8.81
CA ASP A 170 5.92 -3.06 -7.88
C ASP A 170 4.47 -2.54 -7.91
N GLY A 171 4.20 -1.57 -8.79
CA GLY A 171 2.87 -1.10 -9.15
C GLY A 171 2.56 0.33 -8.74
N CYS A 172 3.33 0.93 -7.83
CA CYS A 172 3.28 2.37 -7.61
C CYS A 172 4.63 3.03 -7.89
N SER A 173 4.65 3.93 -8.85
CA SER A 173 5.88 4.62 -9.22
C SER A 173 6.37 5.56 -8.11
N PRO A 174 7.65 5.98 -8.12
CA PRO A 174 8.18 6.97 -7.17
C PRO A 174 7.50 8.35 -7.22
N ASP A 175 6.68 8.61 -8.26
CA ASP A 175 5.88 9.83 -8.43
C ASP A 175 4.39 9.59 -8.06
N CYS A 176 4.07 8.48 -7.39
CA CYS A 176 2.74 8.08 -6.95
C CYS A 176 1.71 8.01 -8.09
N LYS A 177 2.19 7.53 -9.23
CA LYS A 177 1.38 7.11 -10.39
C LYS A 177 1.31 5.60 -10.44
N VAL A 178 0.10 5.09 -10.70
CA VAL A 178 -0.09 3.65 -10.95
C VAL A 178 0.76 3.28 -12.15
N GLU A 179 1.64 2.30 -11.97
CA GLU A 179 2.51 1.85 -13.04
C GLU A 179 1.69 1.11 -14.11
N ALA A 180 2.19 1.12 -15.34
CA ALA A 180 1.51 0.43 -16.43
C ALA A 180 1.35 -1.07 -16.09
N PHE A 181 0.18 -1.63 -16.43
CA PHE A 181 -0.16 -3.05 -16.21
C PHE A 181 -0.37 -3.45 -14.76
N PHE A 182 -0.38 -2.50 -13.82
CA PHE A 182 -0.80 -2.75 -12.45
C PHE A 182 -2.21 -2.21 -12.19
N GLU A 183 -2.98 -2.97 -11.43
CA GLU A 183 -4.20 -2.50 -10.81
C GLU A 183 -3.96 -2.32 -9.31
N CYS A 184 -4.01 -1.07 -8.86
CA CYS A 184 -3.89 -0.72 -7.46
C CYS A 184 -5.29 -0.65 -6.83
N THR A 185 -5.52 -1.55 -5.87
CA THR A 185 -6.69 -1.52 -4.99
C THR A 185 -6.29 -0.94 -3.63
N TYR A 186 -7.25 -0.67 -2.76
CA TYR A 186 -6.98 -0.15 -1.43
C TYR A 186 -7.09 -1.26 -0.39
N ASP A 187 -6.30 -1.17 0.68
CA ASP A 187 -6.52 -2.04 1.83
C ASP A 187 -7.83 -1.69 2.56
N ASP A 188 -8.27 -2.56 3.48
CA ASP A 188 -9.53 -2.41 4.23
C ASP A 188 -9.63 -1.09 5.03
N PHE A 189 -8.52 -0.35 5.16
CA PHE A 189 -8.42 0.92 5.87
C PHE A 189 -8.22 2.14 4.95
N TRP A 190 -8.14 1.96 3.63
CA TRP A 190 -7.95 3.02 2.63
C TRP A 190 -6.68 3.85 2.84
N LEU A 191 -5.68 3.30 3.52
CA LEU A 191 -4.46 4.04 3.86
C LEU A 191 -3.36 3.80 2.84
N ARG A 192 -3.29 2.60 2.25
CA ARG A 192 -2.29 2.25 1.24
C ARG A 192 -2.90 1.53 0.06
N SER A 193 -2.19 1.59 -1.04
CA SER A 193 -2.44 0.83 -2.25
C SER A 193 -1.82 -0.55 -2.15
N VAL A 194 -2.59 -1.55 -2.58
CA VAL A 194 -2.13 -2.90 -2.87
C VAL A 194 -2.19 -3.03 -4.39
N CYS A 195 -1.03 -2.90 -5.01
CA CYS A 195 -0.89 -3.02 -6.44
C CYS A 195 -0.59 -4.46 -6.82
N LYS A 196 -1.35 -4.98 -7.78
CA LYS A 196 -1.16 -6.30 -8.37
C LYS A 196 -1.05 -6.14 -9.88
N VAL A 197 -0.35 -7.05 -10.53
CA VAL A 197 -0.38 -7.10 -12.00
C VAL A 197 -1.80 -7.39 -12.46
N HIS A 198 -2.20 -6.74 -13.55
CA HIS A 198 -3.52 -6.85 -14.13
C HIS A 198 -3.66 -8.17 -14.88
N CYS A 199 -4.16 -9.19 -14.19
CA CYS A 199 -4.33 -10.52 -14.75
C CYS A 199 -5.39 -10.56 -15.87
N GLY A 200 -5.11 -11.32 -16.93
CA GLY A 200 -5.99 -11.57 -18.06
C GLY A 200 -5.94 -10.50 -19.15
N ASP A 201 -4.88 -9.71 -19.22
CA ASP A 201 -4.69 -8.69 -20.26
C ASP A 201 -3.95 -9.22 -21.50
N GLY A 202 -3.54 -10.49 -21.46
CA GLY A 202 -2.81 -11.19 -22.50
C GLY A 202 -1.31 -10.91 -22.46
N ARG A 203 -0.76 -10.45 -21.33
CA ARG A 203 0.66 -10.07 -21.20
C ARG A 203 1.28 -10.61 -19.92
N LYS A 204 1.90 -11.78 -20.00
CA LYS A 204 2.64 -12.36 -18.88
C LYS A 204 3.80 -11.46 -18.42
N HIS A 205 3.65 -10.85 -17.24
CA HIS A 205 4.67 -10.06 -16.56
C HIS A 205 5.64 -10.97 -15.79
N PRO A 206 6.89 -10.54 -15.47
CA PRO A 206 7.84 -11.36 -14.71
C PRO A 206 7.38 -11.85 -13.34
N SER A 207 6.40 -11.18 -12.75
CA SER A 207 5.80 -11.51 -11.45
C SER A 207 4.59 -12.46 -11.56
N GLU A 208 4.18 -12.83 -12.77
CA GLU A 208 3.06 -13.75 -13.02
C GLU A 208 3.56 -15.12 -13.48
N ALA A 209 2.88 -16.18 -13.03
CA ALA A 209 3.18 -17.54 -13.47
C ALA A 209 2.65 -17.78 -14.89
N CYS A 210 1.51 -17.18 -15.23
CA CYS A 210 0.86 -17.21 -16.55
C CYS A 210 -0.02 -15.96 -16.76
N ASP A 211 -0.43 -15.68 -18.00
CA ASP A 211 -1.57 -14.82 -18.33
C ASP A 211 -2.09 -15.26 -19.71
N ASP A 212 -3.25 -15.90 -19.79
CA ASP A 212 -3.79 -16.44 -21.03
C ASP A 212 -4.76 -15.50 -21.77
N GLY A 213 -4.84 -14.24 -21.32
CA GLY A 213 -5.71 -13.21 -21.89
C GLY A 213 -7.13 -13.20 -21.34
N ASN A 214 -7.40 -13.91 -20.25
CA ASN A 214 -8.67 -13.84 -19.55
C ASN A 214 -8.54 -14.11 -18.03
N VAL A 215 -9.66 -14.17 -17.30
CA VAL A 215 -9.69 -14.34 -15.83
C VAL A 215 -10.64 -15.47 -15.41
N TRP A 216 -10.86 -16.45 -16.29
CA TRP A 216 -11.64 -17.63 -15.97
C TRP A 216 -10.77 -18.63 -15.26
N ASP A 217 -11.34 -19.31 -14.26
CA ASP A 217 -10.67 -20.45 -13.65
C ASP A 217 -11.00 -21.72 -14.48
N GLU A 218 -10.18 -22.74 -14.38
CA GLU A 218 -10.25 -24.05 -15.05
C GLU A 218 -9.96 -24.07 -16.57
N ASP A 219 -9.28 -23.05 -17.10
CA ASP A 219 -8.75 -23.02 -18.48
C ASP A 219 -7.21 -23.03 -18.57
N GLY A 220 -6.54 -23.13 -17.41
CA GLY A 220 -5.11 -23.30 -17.26
C GLY A 220 -4.40 -22.11 -16.62
N CYS A 221 -4.96 -20.90 -16.70
CA CYS A 221 -4.43 -19.73 -16.00
C CYS A 221 -5.50 -19.09 -15.12
N SER A 222 -5.36 -19.22 -13.80
CA SER A 222 -6.36 -18.74 -12.86
C SER A 222 -6.64 -17.24 -12.96
N SER A 223 -7.76 -16.80 -12.40
CA SER A 223 -8.11 -15.38 -12.21
C SER A 223 -7.08 -14.55 -11.42
N THR A 224 -6.07 -15.19 -10.83
CA THR A 224 -4.95 -14.55 -10.12
C THR A 224 -3.59 -14.75 -10.80
N CYS A 225 -3.56 -15.22 -12.06
CA CYS A 225 -2.37 -15.42 -12.88
C CYS A 225 -1.35 -16.41 -12.30
N GLU A 226 -1.89 -17.36 -11.54
CA GLU A 226 -1.22 -18.59 -11.11
C GLU A 226 -1.58 -19.72 -12.07
N SER A 227 -0.61 -20.57 -12.41
CA SER A 227 -0.83 -21.76 -13.26
C SER A 227 -1.71 -22.76 -12.51
N GLU A 228 -2.75 -23.25 -13.18
CA GLU A 228 -3.69 -24.18 -12.58
C GLU A 228 -3.16 -25.62 -12.56
N PRO A 229 -3.53 -26.44 -11.56
CA PRO A 229 -3.18 -27.86 -11.54
C PRO A 229 -3.71 -28.60 -12.77
N GLY A 230 -2.92 -29.49 -13.35
CA GLY A 230 -3.29 -30.20 -14.59
C GLY A 230 -2.90 -29.46 -15.88
N PHE A 231 -2.33 -28.25 -15.80
CA PHE A 231 -1.96 -27.46 -16.96
C PHE A 231 -0.49 -27.05 -16.96
N GLU A 232 0.14 -27.10 -18.14
CA GLU A 232 1.44 -26.50 -18.40
C GLU A 232 1.24 -25.22 -19.21
N CYS A 233 1.56 -24.08 -18.60
CA CYS A 233 1.53 -22.78 -19.28
C CYS A 233 2.90 -22.44 -19.84
N LEU A 234 3.04 -22.48 -21.16
CA LEU A 234 4.28 -22.14 -21.87
C LEU A 234 4.15 -20.84 -22.65
N GLY A 235 5.30 -20.24 -22.94
CA GLY A 235 5.37 -18.96 -23.64
C GLY A 235 4.89 -17.80 -22.77
N GLY A 236 4.16 -16.88 -23.38
CA GLY A 236 3.82 -15.61 -22.80
C GLY A 236 4.94 -14.56 -22.89
N GLY A 237 4.59 -13.32 -22.57
CA GLY A 237 5.48 -12.21 -22.35
C GLY A 237 4.72 -10.89 -22.39
N LEU A 238 5.42 -9.76 -22.28
CA LEU A 238 4.80 -8.43 -22.27
C LEU A 238 3.97 -8.05 -23.52
N THR A 239 3.92 -8.93 -24.52
CA THR A 239 3.26 -8.68 -25.82
C THR A 239 2.42 -9.86 -26.32
N LEU A 240 2.37 -10.97 -25.59
CA LEU A 240 1.65 -12.17 -26.01
C LEU A 240 1.17 -12.99 -24.81
N PRO A 241 -0.01 -13.62 -24.88
CA PRO A 241 -0.54 -14.44 -23.81
C PRO A 241 0.25 -15.74 -23.67
N SER A 242 0.26 -16.29 -22.46
CA SER A 242 0.59 -17.68 -22.19
C SER A 242 -0.35 -18.60 -22.96
N THR A 243 0.16 -19.74 -23.38
CA THR A 243 -0.66 -20.84 -23.88
C THR A 243 -0.60 -21.94 -22.84
N CYS A 244 -1.74 -22.22 -22.23
CA CYS A 244 -1.88 -23.28 -21.24
C CYS A 244 -2.47 -24.52 -21.91
N THR A 245 -1.81 -25.66 -21.75
CA THR A 245 -2.24 -26.95 -22.29
C THR A 245 -2.33 -27.99 -21.19
N PRO A 246 -3.35 -28.86 -21.20
CA PRO A 246 -3.43 -29.96 -20.25
C PRO A 246 -2.20 -30.88 -20.27
N ILE A 247 -1.79 -31.37 -19.10
CA ILE A 247 -0.63 -32.25 -18.92
C ILE A 247 -1.10 -33.69 -18.85
N CYS A 248 -0.88 -34.42 -19.94
CA CYS A 248 -1.28 -35.82 -19.97
C CYS A 248 -0.44 -36.71 -19.04
N GLY A 249 -1.12 -37.49 -18.21
CA GLY A 249 -0.54 -38.49 -17.31
C GLY A 249 -0.04 -37.92 -15.98
N ASP A 250 -0.56 -36.78 -15.53
CA ASP A 250 -0.16 -36.15 -14.26
C ASP A 250 -1.11 -36.51 -13.10
N GLY A 251 -2.21 -37.20 -13.40
CA GLY A 251 -3.23 -37.65 -12.46
C GLY A 251 -4.34 -36.63 -12.22
N TYR A 252 -4.44 -35.59 -13.05
CA TYR A 252 -5.45 -34.53 -12.98
C TYR A 252 -6.25 -34.46 -14.29
N GLU A 253 -7.39 -35.18 -14.37
CA GLU A 253 -8.29 -35.02 -15.52
C GLU A 253 -8.91 -33.61 -15.56
N VAL A 254 -8.54 -32.80 -16.55
CA VAL A 254 -9.01 -31.43 -16.76
C VAL A 254 -9.82 -31.27 -18.06
N PHE A 255 -10.41 -30.08 -18.29
CA PHE A 255 -11.14 -29.79 -19.52
C PHE A 255 -10.18 -29.74 -20.72
N GLY A 256 -10.40 -30.62 -21.70
CA GLY A 256 -9.53 -30.77 -22.87
C GLY A 256 -8.89 -32.16 -22.98
N GLU A 257 -8.89 -32.93 -21.90
CA GLU A 257 -8.46 -34.32 -21.87
C GLU A 257 -9.66 -35.27 -22.03
N GLY A 258 -9.44 -36.38 -22.74
CA GLY A 258 -10.43 -37.47 -22.83
C GLY A 258 -10.35 -38.46 -21.67
N CYS A 259 -9.17 -38.55 -21.04
CA CYS A 259 -8.84 -39.31 -19.83
C CYS A 259 -7.49 -38.82 -19.29
N ASP A 260 -7.16 -39.18 -18.05
CA ASP A 260 -5.80 -39.09 -17.48
C ASP A 260 -5.67 -40.14 -16.38
N ASP A 261 -4.96 -41.24 -16.59
CA ASP A 261 -4.82 -42.31 -15.59
C ASP A 261 -3.54 -42.18 -14.72
N GLY A 262 -2.96 -40.98 -14.68
CA GLY A 262 -1.78 -40.67 -13.86
C GLY A 262 -0.46 -41.14 -14.42
N ASN A 263 -0.44 -41.58 -15.69
CA ASN A 263 0.79 -41.92 -16.39
C ASN A 263 0.65 -41.77 -17.92
N GLN A 264 1.72 -42.03 -18.69
CA GLN A 264 1.73 -41.91 -20.16
C GLN A 264 2.01 -43.26 -20.85
N ILE A 265 1.77 -44.38 -20.16
CA ILE A 265 2.02 -45.73 -20.69
C ILE A 265 0.87 -46.09 -21.62
N PRO A 266 1.11 -46.40 -22.90
CA PRO A 266 0.03 -46.88 -23.75
C PRO A 266 -0.45 -48.29 -23.34
N TRP A 267 -1.72 -48.57 -23.57
CA TRP A 267 -2.45 -49.83 -23.40
C TRP A 267 -2.86 -50.19 -21.97
N ASP A 268 -2.92 -49.22 -21.07
CA ASP A 268 -3.48 -49.35 -19.71
C ASP A 268 -4.83 -48.62 -19.52
N GLY A 269 -5.30 -47.90 -20.54
CA GLY A 269 -6.62 -47.31 -20.61
C GLY A 269 -6.65 -45.87 -21.09
N CYS A 270 -5.55 -45.13 -20.89
CA CYS A 270 -5.39 -43.78 -21.39
C CYS A 270 -4.08 -43.65 -22.17
N ASP A 271 -4.13 -43.20 -23.43
CA ASP A 271 -2.91 -43.06 -24.22
C ASP A 271 -2.11 -41.80 -23.86
N GLN A 272 -0.88 -41.70 -24.37
CA GLN A 272 0.01 -40.54 -24.17
C GLN A 272 -0.53 -39.20 -24.72
N PHE A 273 -1.67 -39.21 -25.41
CA PHE A 273 -2.36 -38.04 -25.94
C PHE A 273 -3.71 -37.82 -25.23
N CYS A 274 -3.90 -38.47 -24.09
CA CYS A 274 -5.07 -38.39 -23.23
C CYS A 274 -6.37 -38.72 -23.98
N GLN A 275 -6.29 -39.71 -24.86
CA GLN A 275 -7.42 -40.33 -25.52
C GLN A 275 -7.72 -41.67 -24.86
N VAL A 276 -8.99 -41.94 -24.62
CA VAL A 276 -9.45 -43.24 -24.12
C VAL A 276 -9.08 -44.29 -25.16
N GLU A 277 -8.35 -45.29 -24.72
CA GLU A 277 -7.87 -46.35 -25.60
C GLU A 277 -9.01 -47.26 -26.05
N GLN A 278 -8.82 -47.88 -27.21
CA GLN A 278 -9.84 -48.78 -27.75
C GLN A 278 -10.10 -49.93 -26.77
N SER A 279 -11.38 -50.20 -26.51
CA SER A 279 -11.83 -51.25 -25.57
C SER A 279 -11.59 -50.94 -24.10
N TYR A 280 -11.38 -49.67 -23.74
CA TYR A 280 -11.37 -49.21 -22.36
C TYR A 280 -12.51 -48.23 -22.09
N HIS A 281 -13.01 -48.24 -20.87
CA HIS A 281 -13.96 -47.27 -20.36
C HIS A 281 -13.36 -46.58 -19.15
N CYS A 282 -13.11 -45.28 -19.30
CA CYS A 282 -12.59 -44.44 -18.24
C CYS A 282 -13.75 -43.72 -17.53
N THR A 283 -13.71 -43.72 -16.20
CA THR A 283 -14.63 -42.94 -15.37
C THR A 283 -13.86 -41.88 -14.61
N ARG A 284 -14.45 -40.67 -14.55
CA ARG A 284 -13.95 -39.62 -13.66
C ARG A 284 -13.98 -40.14 -12.23
N ALA A 285 -12.87 -40.11 -11.52
CA ALA A 285 -12.89 -40.45 -10.10
C ALA A 285 -13.74 -39.41 -9.35
N PRO A 286 -14.80 -39.81 -8.61
CA PRO A 286 -15.62 -38.88 -7.88
C PRO A 286 -14.88 -38.41 -6.61
N LYS A 287 -14.17 -37.29 -6.69
CA LYS A 287 -13.86 -36.48 -5.50
C LYS A 287 -14.92 -35.38 -5.35
N PRO A 288 -15.56 -35.23 -4.18
CA PRO A 288 -16.41 -34.08 -3.93
C PRO A 288 -15.54 -32.82 -3.83
N GLY A 289 -15.65 -31.93 -4.81
CA GLY A 289 -15.21 -30.53 -4.69
C GLY A 289 -13.84 -30.16 -5.28
N GLN A 290 -13.19 -31.02 -6.06
CA GLN A 290 -12.00 -30.66 -6.84
C GLN A 290 -12.06 -31.31 -8.23
N SER A 291 -11.90 -30.49 -9.27
CA SER A 291 -11.44 -30.89 -10.61
C SER A 291 -10.05 -31.52 -10.48
N GLY A 292 -9.76 -32.59 -11.23
CA GLY A 292 -8.42 -33.19 -11.26
C GLY A 292 -8.19 -34.38 -10.34
N ALA A 293 -8.96 -35.46 -10.53
CA ALA A 293 -8.54 -36.78 -10.06
C ALA A 293 -8.34 -37.68 -11.27
N ALA A 294 -7.32 -38.54 -11.20
CA ALA A 294 -7.03 -39.50 -12.26
C ALA A 294 -8.29 -40.28 -12.65
N SER A 295 -8.51 -40.38 -13.95
CA SER A 295 -9.45 -41.29 -14.58
C SER A 295 -9.18 -42.71 -14.13
N ALA A 296 -10.21 -43.36 -13.60
CA ALA A 296 -10.17 -44.80 -13.38
C ALA A 296 -10.58 -45.48 -14.70
N CYS A 297 -9.59 -45.96 -15.43
CA CYS A 297 -9.78 -46.70 -16.67
C CYS A 297 -9.86 -48.21 -16.38
N SER A 298 -10.85 -48.87 -17.00
CA SER A 298 -11.03 -50.31 -16.91
C SER A 298 -11.37 -50.88 -18.29
N PRO A 299 -10.96 -52.11 -18.59
CA PRO A 299 -11.36 -52.78 -19.83
C PRO A 299 -12.90 -52.83 -20.02
N THR A 300 -13.33 -52.70 -21.27
CA THR A 300 -14.75 -52.75 -21.67
C THR A 300 -15.19 -54.18 -21.86
N CYS A 301 -15.70 -54.76 -20.80
CA CYS A 301 -16.06 -56.15 -20.80
C CYS A 301 -17.37 -56.44 -21.57
N GLY A 302 -17.36 -57.46 -22.44
CA GLY A 302 -18.45 -57.81 -23.36
C GLY A 302 -18.21 -57.41 -24.82
N ASP A 303 -16.99 -57.00 -25.19
CA ASP A 303 -16.64 -56.42 -26.48
C ASP A 303 -15.97 -57.41 -27.46
N GLY A 304 -15.71 -58.64 -27.04
CA GLY A 304 -15.09 -59.70 -27.85
C GLY A 304 -13.58 -59.82 -27.70
N LEU A 305 -12.94 -59.00 -26.87
CA LEU A 305 -11.49 -59.00 -26.61
C LEU A 305 -11.22 -59.42 -25.16
N LEU A 306 -10.06 -60.05 -24.90
CA LEU A 306 -9.60 -60.35 -23.53
C LEU A 306 -8.34 -59.52 -23.28
N ASN A 307 -8.47 -58.37 -22.64
CA ASN A 307 -7.37 -57.43 -22.40
C ASN A 307 -7.32 -56.90 -20.95
N GLY A 308 -6.17 -56.35 -20.55
CA GLY A 308 -5.96 -55.77 -19.23
C GLY A 308 -6.28 -56.72 -18.07
N GLU A 309 -7.16 -56.26 -17.16
CA GLU A 309 -7.61 -56.99 -15.98
C GLU A 309 -8.79 -57.93 -16.25
N GLU A 310 -9.17 -58.20 -17.51
CA GLU A 310 -10.29 -59.11 -17.81
C GLU A 310 -9.92 -60.57 -17.55
N GLU A 311 -10.64 -61.19 -16.60
CA GLU A 311 -10.60 -62.65 -16.43
C GLU A 311 -11.45 -63.32 -17.52
N CYS A 312 -12.54 -62.65 -17.96
CA CYS A 312 -13.46 -63.12 -18.99
C CYS A 312 -14.32 -62.00 -19.62
N ASP A 313 -14.40 -61.98 -20.95
CA ASP A 313 -15.19 -61.04 -21.76
C ASP A 313 -16.67 -61.46 -21.98
N GLY A 314 -17.11 -62.58 -21.42
CA GLY A 314 -18.52 -62.99 -21.43
C GLY A 314 -19.08 -63.45 -22.78
N SER A 315 -18.27 -63.52 -23.85
CA SER A 315 -18.70 -64.07 -25.14
C SER A 315 -17.93 -65.31 -25.61
N TYR A 316 -16.65 -65.52 -25.25
CA TYR A 316 -15.88 -66.73 -25.58
C TYR A 316 -14.76 -67.05 -24.56
N SER A 317 -14.55 -68.34 -24.26
CA SER A 317 -13.46 -68.86 -23.40
C SER A 317 -12.11 -68.95 -24.14
N PRO A 318 -10.95 -68.91 -23.47
CA PRO A 318 -9.67 -69.21 -24.10
C PRO A 318 -9.47 -70.73 -24.31
N LEU A 319 -8.61 -71.03 -25.28
CA LEU A 319 -8.18 -72.32 -25.82
C LEU A 319 -7.75 -73.39 -24.77
N PRO A 320 -7.68 -74.68 -25.16
CA PRO A 320 -7.66 -75.80 -24.21
C PRO A 320 -6.34 -75.92 -23.44
N GLY A 321 -6.40 -75.67 -22.13
CA GLY A 321 -5.41 -76.15 -21.17
C GLY A 321 -5.46 -77.67 -21.02
N ASN A 322 -4.31 -78.27 -20.77
CA ASN A 322 -4.03 -79.71 -20.80
C ASN A 322 -4.97 -80.56 -19.89
N GLY A 323 -6.14 -80.93 -20.41
CA GLY A 323 -6.71 -82.27 -20.32
C GLY A 323 -7.27 -82.81 -18.99
N THR A 324 -7.37 -82.06 -17.87
CA THR A 324 -7.93 -82.65 -16.64
C THR A 324 -8.97 -81.84 -15.86
N GLU A 325 -9.39 -80.66 -16.30
CA GLU A 325 -10.54 -79.94 -15.70
C GLU A 325 -11.41 -79.29 -16.79
N PRO A 326 -12.77 -79.30 -16.66
CA PRO A 326 -13.63 -78.67 -17.65
C PRO A 326 -13.43 -77.14 -17.62
N PRO A 327 -13.40 -76.46 -18.80
CA PRO A 327 -13.33 -75.01 -18.84
C PRO A 327 -14.55 -74.43 -18.13
N VAL A 328 -14.34 -73.58 -17.13
CA VAL A 328 -15.44 -72.86 -16.46
C VAL A 328 -16.06 -71.93 -17.51
N PRO A 329 -17.33 -72.12 -17.91
CA PRO A 329 -17.96 -71.23 -18.86
C PRO A 329 -18.17 -69.89 -18.16
N CYS A 330 -17.50 -68.85 -18.63
CA CYS A 330 -17.81 -67.49 -18.22
C CYS A 330 -19.16 -67.10 -18.81
N SER A 331 -20.21 -67.40 -18.05
CA SER A 331 -21.60 -67.06 -18.36
C SER A 331 -21.88 -65.57 -18.12
N ARG A 332 -20.92 -64.83 -17.56
CA ARG A 332 -20.94 -63.39 -17.33
C ARG A 332 -19.52 -62.84 -17.45
N CYS A 333 -19.44 -61.63 -17.99
CA CYS A 333 -18.28 -60.75 -17.94
C CYS A 333 -17.67 -60.67 -16.52
N ARG A 334 -16.33 -60.76 -16.39
CA ARG A 334 -15.61 -60.71 -15.11
C ARG A 334 -14.23 -60.05 -15.25
N LEU A 335 -13.99 -59.01 -14.44
CA LEU A 335 -12.67 -58.42 -14.18
C LEU A 335 -11.98 -59.17 -13.03
N LEU A 336 -10.65 -59.27 -13.06
CA LEU A 336 -9.81 -59.70 -11.95
C LEU A 336 -10.14 -58.80 -10.76
N ALA A 337 -10.50 -59.40 -9.63
CA ALA A 337 -10.59 -58.64 -8.40
C ALA A 337 -9.17 -58.14 -8.09
N VAL A 338 -8.95 -56.83 -8.18
CA VAL A 338 -7.79 -56.19 -7.56
C VAL A 338 -7.97 -56.44 -6.06
N ASP A 339 -7.39 -57.54 -5.57
CA ASP A 339 -7.19 -57.77 -4.15
C ASP A 339 -6.26 -56.65 -3.67
N VAL A 340 -6.86 -55.54 -3.25
CA VAL A 340 -6.24 -54.69 -2.24
C VAL A 340 -6.07 -55.62 -1.05
N CYS A 341 -4.87 -56.19 -0.90
CA CYS A 341 -4.43 -56.89 0.30
C CYS A 341 -4.43 -55.90 1.47
N GLY A 342 -5.61 -55.47 1.90
CA GLY A 342 -5.87 -54.87 3.19
C GLY A 342 -5.92 -56.00 4.20
N ASP A 343 -4.85 -56.09 4.98
CA ASP A 343 -4.62 -57.01 6.09
C ASP A 343 -5.78 -56.96 7.11
N PHE A 344 -6.88 -57.66 6.83
CA PHE A 344 -7.92 -57.98 7.80
C PHE A 344 -7.66 -59.40 8.32
N ARG A 345 -6.75 -59.50 9.28
CA ARG A 345 -6.71 -60.66 10.19
C ARG A 345 -8.08 -60.81 10.85
N ARG A 346 -8.91 -61.69 10.29
CA ARG A 346 -10.03 -62.28 11.01
C ARG A 346 -9.44 -63.08 12.16
N GLY A 347 -9.63 -62.58 13.39
CA GLY A 347 -9.41 -63.38 14.58
C GLY A 347 -10.34 -64.60 14.56
N PRO A 348 -9.89 -65.77 15.01
CA PRO A 348 -10.77 -66.91 15.13
C PRO A 348 -11.70 -66.70 16.34
N THR A 349 -13.00 -66.61 16.07
CA THR A 349 -14.02 -67.06 17.01
C THR A 349 -13.98 -68.59 17.05
N GLU A 350 -13.70 -69.18 18.21
CA GLU A 350 -14.54 -70.19 18.86
C GLU A 350 -13.94 -70.65 20.20
N GLN A 351 -14.85 -70.66 21.20
CA GLN A 351 -14.92 -71.44 22.45
C GLN A 351 -13.93 -71.15 23.59
#